data_AF-W5MK36-F1
#
_entry.id   AF-W5MK36-F1
#
_cell.length_a   1.000
_cell.length_b   1.000
_cell.length_c   1.000
_cell.angle_alpha   90.00
_cell.angle_beta   90.00
_cell.angle_gamma   90.00
#
_symmetry.space_group_name_H-M   'P 1'
#
loop_
_entity.id
_entity.type
_entity.pdbx_description
1 polymer ?
#
loop_
_entity_poly.entity_id
_entity_poly.type
_entity_poly.pdbx_seq_one_letter_code
_entity_poly.pdbx_strand_id
1 'polypeptide(L)'
;STADPNLILSEDGKQVRHRYTLQDLPDNPERFDRCVNVLGKDGITSGRHYWEVEVGEKTDWTLGAARESSNRKGVITLSPQYGYWVVWLSNGNEYWALDDSSVLLPLSQKPQKVGVYVDCEGGQVSFNNVDNRSHIYTFTASFTEKLFPYFSPCTNEGGTNSAPLIICPVSHTG
;
A
#
# COMPACT_ATOMS: atom_id res chain seq x y z
N SER A 1 12.63 -8.75 4.15
CA SER A 1 13.63 -7.85 4.75
C SER A 1 13.02 -6.51 5.16
N THR A 2 12.00 -6.02 4.46
CA THR A 2 11.49 -4.64 4.61
C THR A 2 10.45 -4.43 5.73
N ALA A 3 9.72 -5.47 6.13
CA ALA A 3 8.62 -5.35 7.07
C ALA A 3 9.02 -4.81 8.45
N ASP A 4 8.24 -3.86 8.96
CA ASP A 4 8.34 -3.39 10.35
C ASP A 4 8.18 -4.54 11.36
N PRO A 5 8.90 -4.51 12.51
CA PRO A 5 8.83 -5.59 13.49
C PRO A 5 7.48 -5.73 14.21
N ASN A 6 6.51 -4.83 14.03
CA ASN A 6 5.13 -5.00 14.53
C ASN A 6 4.18 -5.60 13.49
N LEU A 7 4.70 -6.06 12.34
CA LEU A 7 3.91 -6.75 11.32
C LEU A 7 4.05 -8.26 11.39
N ILE A 8 2.95 -8.96 11.12
CA ILE A 8 2.92 -10.42 10.86
C ILE A 8 2.63 -10.61 9.38
N LEU A 9 3.51 -11.35 8.72
CA LEU A 9 3.32 -11.85 7.36
C LEU A 9 2.84 -13.31 7.41
N SER A 10 1.93 -13.69 6.51
CA SER A 10 1.64 -15.11 6.27
C SER A 10 2.85 -15.82 5.65
N GLU A 11 2.89 -17.14 5.76
CA GLU A 11 3.97 -17.97 5.23
C GLU A 11 4.15 -17.81 3.72
N ASP A 12 3.04 -17.66 2.98
CA ASP A 12 3.03 -17.40 1.53
C ASP A 12 3.36 -15.95 1.14
N GLY A 13 3.54 -15.07 2.13
CA GLY A 13 3.82 -13.65 1.93
C GLY A 13 2.67 -12.86 1.30
N LYS A 14 1.44 -13.40 1.29
CA LYS A 14 0.26 -12.76 0.68
C LYS A 14 -0.58 -11.95 1.65
N GLN A 15 -0.37 -12.11 2.95
CA GLN A 15 -1.15 -11.41 3.97
C GLN A 15 -0.25 -10.64 4.92
N VAL A 16 -0.70 -9.48 5.35
CA VAL A 16 -0.03 -8.67 6.36
C VAL A 16 -1.02 -8.07 7.35
N ARG A 17 -0.71 -8.15 8.65
CA ARG A 17 -1.49 -7.51 9.71
C ARG A 17 -0.59 -6.95 10.81
N HIS A 18 -1.10 -5.95 11.51
CA HIS A 18 -0.45 -5.40 12.70
C HIS A 18 -0.60 -6.33 13.90
N ARG A 19 0.42 -6.34 14.77
CA ARG A 19 0.38 -6.93 16.11
C ARG A 19 0.99 -5.95 17.11
N TYR A 20 0.56 -6.00 18.37
CA TYR A 20 1.10 -5.12 19.41
C TYR A 20 2.47 -5.52 19.94
N THR A 21 2.88 -6.77 19.73
CA THR A 21 4.14 -7.29 20.28
C THR A 21 5.27 -7.04 19.28
N LEU A 22 6.40 -6.48 19.71
CA LEU A 22 7.56 -6.35 18.82
C LEU A 22 8.13 -7.74 18.46
N GLN A 23 8.48 -7.99 17.20
CA GLN A 23 9.29 -9.15 16.83
C GLN A 23 10.76 -8.85 17.11
N ASP A 24 11.51 -9.82 17.63
CA ASP A 24 12.96 -9.73 17.68
C ASP A 24 13.53 -10.04 16.29
N LEU A 25 13.60 -9.01 15.45
CA LEU A 25 14.12 -9.09 14.10
C LEU A 25 15.35 -8.20 13.96
N PRO A 26 16.43 -8.65 13.28
CA PRO A 26 17.59 -7.82 13.07
C PRO A 26 17.22 -6.59 12.23
N ASP A 27 17.68 -5.43 12.68
CA ASP A 27 17.58 -4.22 11.90
C ASP A 27 18.48 -4.31 10.66
N ASN A 28 18.02 -3.74 9.56
CA ASN A 28 18.77 -3.63 8.30
C ASN A 28 18.30 -2.37 7.55
N PRO A 29 19.10 -1.85 6.60
CA PRO A 29 18.77 -0.61 5.89
C PRO A 29 17.43 -0.62 5.16
N GLU A 30 16.96 -1.80 4.72
CA GLU A 30 15.74 -1.95 3.95
C GLU A 30 14.47 -1.98 4.81
N ARG A 31 14.60 -2.16 6.13
CA ARG A 31 13.49 -2.35 7.07
C ARG A 31 12.87 -1.03 7.49
N PHE A 32 11.55 -0.96 7.50
CA PHE A 32 10.82 0.11 8.20
C PHE A 32 10.98 -0.03 9.72
N ASP A 33 11.26 1.06 10.43
CA ASP A 33 11.59 1.05 11.86
C ASP A 33 10.56 1.77 12.76
N ARG A 34 9.76 2.69 12.20
CA ARG A 34 8.79 3.50 12.94
C ARG A 34 7.37 3.48 12.40
N CYS A 35 7.17 2.88 11.23
CA CYS A 35 5.87 2.83 10.57
C CYS A 35 5.57 1.38 10.20
N VAL A 36 4.32 0.95 10.43
CA VAL A 36 3.86 -0.44 10.23
C VAL A 36 3.70 -0.78 8.74
N ASN A 37 4.78 -0.66 7.97
CA ASN A 37 4.80 -0.76 6.51
C ASN A 37 5.62 -1.96 6.03
N VAL A 38 5.33 -2.42 4.82
CA VAL A 38 6.10 -3.47 4.13
C VAL A 38 6.06 -3.24 2.62
N LEU A 39 7.15 -3.62 1.95
CA LEU A 39 7.21 -3.64 0.48
C LEU A 39 7.02 -5.08 -0.05
N GLY A 40 6.41 -5.19 -1.23
CA GLY A 40 6.40 -6.39 -2.03
C GLY A 40 7.82 -6.84 -2.39
N LYS A 41 7.98 -8.15 -2.62
CA LYS A 41 9.28 -8.76 -2.92
C LYS A 41 9.77 -8.40 -4.33
N ASP A 42 8.86 -8.50 -5.30
CA ASP A 42 9.18 -8.33 -6.70
C ASP A 42 9.00 -6.87 -7.08
N GLY A 43 10.10 -6.23 -7.51
CA GLY A 43 10.06 -4.86 -7.96
C GLY A 43 9.78 -4.75 -9.46
N ILE A 44 9.25 -3.61 -9.85
CA ILE A 44 8.73 -3.27 -11.16
C ILE A 44 9.68 -2.25 -11.80
N THR A 45 10.26 -2.60 -12.95
CA THR A 45 11.19 -1.72 -13.68
C THR A 45 10.64 -1.22 -15.01
N SER A 46 9.65 -1.91 -15.58
CA SER A 46 9.10 -1.65 -16.91
C SER A 46 7.77 -2.35 -17.08
N GLY A 47 7.00 -1.92 -18.08
CA GLY A 47 5.72 -2.48 -18.45
C GLY A 47 4.58 -2.08 -17.53
N ARG A 48 3.50 -2.84 -17.64
CA ARG A 48 2.24 -2.61 -16.93
C ARG A 48 1.98 -3.73 -15.95
N HIS A 49 1.72 -3.38 -14.69
CA HIS A 49 1.54 -4.32 -13.60
C HIS A 49 0.25 -4.02 -12.86
N TYR A 50 -0.40 -5.06 -12.36
CA TYR A 50 -1.65 -4.93 -11.64
C TYR A 50 -1.72 -5.95 -10.52
N TRP A 51 -2.21 -5.53 -9.36
CA TRP A 51 -2.54 -6.42 -8.25
C TRP A 51 -3.78 -5.93 -7.51
N GLU A 52 -4.45 -6.87 -6.87
CA GLU A 52 -5.64 -6.59 -6.06
C GLU A 52 -5.34 -6.91 -4.60
N VAL A 53 -5.87 -6.06 -3.71
CA VAL A 53 -5.76 -6.23 -2.27
C VAL A 53 -7.15 -6.22 -1.67
N GLU A 54 -7.51 -7.31 -1.02
CA GLU A 54 -8.67 -7.34 -0.14
C GLU A 54 -8.33 -6.56 1.14
N VAL A 55 -9.13 -5.52 1.37
CA VAL A 55 -9.04 -4.63 2.53
C VAL A 55 -10.20 -4.85 3.50
N GLY A 56 -11.27 -5.51 3.04
CA GLY A 56 -12.43 -5.88 3.86
C GLY A 56 -13.02 -4.70 4.63
N GLU A 57 -13.39 -4.98 5.89
CA GLU A 57 -13.97 -3.97 6.78
C GLU A 57 -12.96 -3.13 7.55
N LYS A 58 -11.67 -3.18 7.21
CA LYS A 58 -10.64 -2.37 7.86
C LYS A 58 -11.02 -0.89 7.90
N THR A 59 -10.64 -0.24 8.98
CA THR A 59 -10.91 1.19 9.20
C THR A 59 -9.73 2.09 8.87
N ASP A 60 -8.55 1.48 8.70
CA ASP A 60 -7.32 2.20 8.37
C ASP A 60 -6.37 1.28 7.58
N TRP A 61 -5.83 1.79 6.47
CA TRP A 61 -4.80 1.13 5.66
C TRP A 61 -4.19 2.08 4.64
N THR A 62 -2.97 1.81 4.20
CA THR A 62 -2.33 2.51 3.09
C THR A 62 -1.85 1.50 2.03
N LEU A 63 -2.19 1.76 0.76
CA LEU A 63 -1.82 0.91 -0.37
C LEU A 63 -1.20 1.74 -1.49
N GLY A 64 -0.28 1.16 -2.25
CA GLY A 64 0.22 1.81 -3.47
C GLY A 64 1.58 1.28 -3.92
N ALA A 65 2.45 2.18 -4.37
CA ALA A 65 3.81 1.86 -4.79
C ALA A 65 4.82 2.78 -4.10
N ALA A 66 6.04 2.28 -3.90
CA ALA A 66 7.17 3.03 -3.37
C ALA A 66 8.41 2.84 -4.26
N ARG A 67 9.24 3.88 -4.36
CA ARG A 67 10.51 3.83 -5.08
C ARG A 67 11.55 3.03 -4.29
N GLU A 68 12.46 2.36 -4.98
CA GLU A 68 13.54 1.57 -4.36
C GLU A 68 14.33 2.37 -3.32
N SER A 69 14.69 3.61 -3.64
CA SER A 69 15.46 4.51 -2.77
C SER A 69 14.65 5.30 -1.74
N SER A 70 13.34 5.09 -1.63
CA SER A 70 12.51 5.80 -0.65
C SER A 70 12.99 5.56 0.79
N ASN A 71 13.00 6.62 1.61
CA ASN A 71 13.45 6.54 3.00
C ASN A 71 12.54 5.62 3.82
N ARG A 72 13.15 4.71 4.60
CA ARG A 72 12.46 3.72 5.43
C ARG A 72 12.75 3.88 6.92
N LYS A 73 13.52 4.90 7.29
CA LYS A 73 13.98 5.12 8.67
C LYS A 73 13.42 6.40 9.25
N GLY A 74 13.06 6.36 10.53
CA GLY A 74 12.60 7.54 11.25
C GLY A 74 11.22 8.01 10.78
N VAL A 75 11.04 9.33 10.74
CA VAL A 75 9.77 9.93 10.28
C VAL A 75 9.74 9.88 8.75
N ILE A 76 8.68 9.29 8.19
CA ILE A 76 8.49 9.15 6.75
C ILE A 76 7.31 10.02 6.34
N THR A 77 7.53 10.84 5.31
CA THR A 77 6.47 11.58 4.62
C THR A 77 6.06 10.77 3.39
N LEU A 78 4.79 10.42 3.30
CA LEU A 78 4.24 9.72 2.14
C LEU A 78 3.78 10.76 1.12
N SER A 79 4.56 10.97 0.06
CA SER A 79 4.16 11.71 -1.13
C SER A 79 5.03 11.33 -2.34
N PRO A 80 4.62 11.69 -3.58
CA PRO A 80 5.41 11.45 -4.77
C PRO A 80 6.81 12.08 -4.70
N GLN A 81 6.95 13.28 -4.12
CA GLN A 81 8.25 13.91 -3.88
C GLN A 81 9.22 13.01 -3.10
N TYR A 82 8.71 12.20 -2.18
CA TYR A 82 9.50 11.25 -1.37
C TYR A 82 9.46 9.81 -1.91
N GLY A 83 8.95 9.63 -3.13
CA GLY A 83 8.91 8.35 -3.84
C GLY A 83 7.78 7.43 -3.40
N TYR A 84 6.67 7.97 -2.90
CA TYR A 84 5.49 7.20 -2.50
C TYR A 84 4.25 7.63 -3.30
N TRP A 85 3.58 6.68 -3.93
CA TRP A 85 2.32 6.90 -4.66
C TRP A 85 1.25 6.02 -4.02
N VAL A 86 0.54 6.57 -3.03
CA VAL A 86 -0.31 5.77 -2.14
C VAL A 86 -1.65 6.42 -1.85
N VAL A 87 -2.66 5.57 -1.67
CA VAL A 87 -3.98 5.93 -1.13
C VAL A 87 -4.08 5.44 0.31
N TRP A 88 -4.60 6.29 1.18
CA TRP A 88 -4.80 6.03 2.60
C TRP A 88 -6.30 6.09 2.94
N LEU A 89 -6.80 5.05 3.61
CA LEU A 89 -8.07 5.09 4.32
C LEU A 89 -7.83 5.50 5.77
N SER A 90 -8.54 6.51 6.27
CA SER A 90 -8.60 6.88 7.69
C SER A 90 -10.05 6.87 8.19
N ASN A 91 -10.24 6.73 9.50
CA ASN A 91 -11.54 6.87 10.18
C ASN A 91 -12.68 5.99 9.60
N GLY A 92 -12.34 4.90 8.90
CA GLY A 92 -13.29 3.96 8.30
C GLY A 92 -13.97 4.41 7.00
N ASN A 93 -13.93 5.69 6.64
CA ASN A 93 -14.61 6.22 5.46
C ASN A 93 -13.93 7.43 4.78
N GLU A 94 -12.82 7.93 5.30
CA GLU A 94 -12.08 9.04 4.71
C GLU A 94 -10.94 8.49 3.84
N TYR A 95 -10.96 8.78 2.55
CA TYR A 95 -9.95 8.29 1.62
C TYR A 95 -9.11 9.46 1.13
N TRP A 96 -7.80 9.30 1.16
CA TRP A 96 -6.85 10.34 0.79
C TRP A 96 -5.88 9.81 -0.25
N ALA A 97 -5.73 10.52 -1.36
CA ALA A 97 -4.53 10.39 -2.17
C ALA A 97 -3.44 11.23 -1.50
N LEU A 98 -2.37 10.58 -1.03
CA LEU A 98 -1.23 11.25 -0.42
C LEU A 98 -0.31 11.80 -1.52
N ASP A 99 -0.83 12.73 -2.31
CA ASP A 99 -0.07 13.51 -3.28
C ASP A 99 0.71 14.62 -2.54
N ASP A 100 1.57 15.37 -3.24
CA ASP A 100 2.36 16.46 -2.67
C ASP A 100 1.47 17.53 -1.98
N SER A 101 0.23 17.66 -2.44
CA SER A 101 -0.87 18.22 -1.66
C SER A 101 -1.96 17.16 -1.54
N SER A 102 -2.18 16.65 -0.32
CA SER A 102 -3.10 15.53 -0.11
C SER A 102 -4.52 15.88 -0.58
N VAL A 103 -5.16 14.93 -1.26
CA VAL A 103 -6.48 15.11 -1.86
C VAL A 103 -7.48 14.18 -1.18
N LEU A 104 -8.55 14.74 -0.62
CA LEU A 104 -9.68 13.98 -0.12
C LEU A 104 -10.49 13.40 -1.29
N LEU A 105 -10.71 12.09 -1.28
CA LEU A 105 -11.35 11.35 -2.36
C LEU A 105 -12.82 11.06 -2.01
N PRO A 106 -13.79 11.56 -2.77
CA PRO A 106 -15.21 11.31 -2.53
C PRO A 106 -15.61 9.94 -3.10
N LEU A 107 -15.46 8.89 -2.32
CA LEU A 107 -15.91 7.54 -2.71
C LEU A 107 -17.39 7.36 -2.35
N SER A 108 -18.19 6.93 -3.33
CA SER A 108 -19.61 6.61 -3.13
C SER A 108 -19.83 5.27 -2.41
N GLN A 109 -18.83 4.39 -2.45
CA GLN A 109 -18.87 3.04 -1.87
C GLN A 109 -17.52 2.71 -1.26
N LYS A 110 -17.53 2.16 -0.03
CA LYS A 110 -16.35 1.59 0.62
C LYS A 110 -15.88 0.34 -0.15
N PRO A 111 -14.66 0.33 -0.73
CA PRO A 111 -14.11 -0.86 -1.34
C PRO A 111 -13.80 -1.92 -0.28
N GLN A 112 -14.25 -3.15 -0.53
CA GLN A 112 -13.74 -4.36 0.11
C GLN A 112 -12.45 -4.81 -0.57
N LYS A 113 -12.26 -4.42 -1.84
CA LYS A 113 -11.06 -4.73 -2.61
C LYS A 113 -10.60 -3.55 -3.46
N VAL A 114 -9.30 -3.29 -3.41
CA VAL A 114 -8.64 -2.19 -4.14
C VAL A 114 -7.69 -2.78 -5.16
N GLY A 115 -7.84 -2.35 -6.41
CA GLY A 115 -6.92 -2.67 -7.50
C GLY A 115 -5.89 -1.57 -7.64
N VAL A 116 -4.60 -1.94 -7.69
CA VAL A 116 -3.49 -1.02 -7.93
C VAL A 116 -2.86 -1.37 -9.27
N TYR A 117 -2.78 -0.39 -10.15
CA TYR A 117 -2.23 -0.50 -11.49
C TYR A 117 -1.02 0.43 -11.62
N VAL A 118 0.07 -0.08 -12.18
CA VAL A 118 1.29 0.68 -12.47
C VAL A 118 1.56 0.60 -13.96
N ASP A 119 1.73 1.75 -14.60
CA ASP A 119 2.20 1.90 -15.98
C ASP A 119 3.54 2.60 -15.97
N CYS A 120 4.63 1.86 -16.14
CA CYS A 120 5.97 2.42 -16.04
C CYS A 120 6.25 3.43 -17.16
N GLU A 121 5.97 3.06 -18.40
CA GLU A 121 6.20 3.89 -19.58
C GLU A 121 5.19 5.03 -19.69
N GLY A 122 3.94 4.78 -19.28
CA GLY A 122 2.89 5.80 -19.19
C GLY A 122 3.04 6.74 -18.00
N GLY A 123 3.88 6.38 -17.02
CA GLY A 123 4.16 7.21 -15.86
C GLY A 123 2.98 7.31 -14.89
N GLN A 124 2.26 6.21 -14.64
CA GLN A 124 1.03 6.25 -13.84
C GLN A 124 1.02 5.21 -12.70
N VAL A 125 0.45 5.61 -11.56
CA VAL A 125 -0.06 4.67 -10.54
C VAL A 125 -1.54 4.97 -10.33
N SER A 126 -2.40 4.01 -10.66
CA SER A 126 -3.85 4.16 -10.63
C SER A 126 -4.49 3.19 -9.64
N PHE A 127 -5.54 3.67 -8.98
CA PHE A 127 -6.30 2.94 -7.97
C PHE A 127 -7.75 2.81 -8.43
N ASN A 128 -8.31 1.62 -8.28
CA ASN A 128 -9.71 1.34 -8.61
C ASN A 128 -10.40 0.59 -7.47
N ASN A 129 -11.67 0.88 -7.27
CA ASN A 129 -12.55 0.06 -6.46
C ASN A 129 -12.94 -1.15 -7.32
N VAL A 130 -12.51 -2.34 -6.91
CA VAL A 130 -12.73 -3.57 -7.71
C VAL A 130 -14.19 -4.00 -7.64
N ASP A 131 -14.88 -3.73 -6.54
CA ASP A 131 -16.23 -4.21 -6.28
C ASP A 131 -17.26 -3.62 -7.25
N ASN A 132 -17.09 -2.34 -7.59
CA ASN A 132 -17.97 -1.62 -8.53
C ASN A 132 -17.25 -1.16 -9.80
N ARG A 133 -15.97 -1.53 -9.97
CA ARG A 133 -15.12 -1.18 -11.12
C ARG A 133 -14.98 0.33 -11.34
N SER A 134 -15.09 1.13 -10.28
CA SER A 134 -14.92 2.58 -10.38
C SER A 134 -13.46 2.98 -10.19
N HIS A 135 -13.06 4.04 -10.89
CA HIS A 135 -11.80 4.72 -10.62
C HIS A 135 -11.83 5.37 -9.24
N ILE A 136 -10.69 5.35 -8.54
CA ILE A 136 -10.48 6.04 -7.25
C ILE A 136 -9.58 7.25 -7.46
N TYR A 137 -8.36 7.02 -7.97
CA TYR A 137 -7.36 8.08 -8.15
C TYR A 137 -6.24 7.63 -9.09
N THR A 138 -5.57 8.58 -9.75
CA THR A 138 -4.36 8.31 -10.55
C THR A 138 -3.30 9.36 -10.25
N PHE A 139 -2.14 8.89 -9.84
CA PHE A 139 -0.92 9.69 -9.80
C PHE A 139 -0.24 9.65 -11.16
N THR A 140 0.39 10.76 -11.54
CA THR A 140 1.27 10.82 -12.72
C THR A 140 2.68 11.19 -12.29
N ALA A 141 3.68 10.45 -12.75
CA ALA A 141 5.09 10.68 -12.44
C ALA A 141 6.00 10.08 -13.53
N SER A 142 7.24 10.53 -13.59
CA SER A 142 8.28 9.87 -14.40
C SER A 142 9.10 8.94 -13.51
N PHE A 143 9.02 7.64 -13.77
CA PHE A 143 9.76 6.66 -12.97
C PHE A 143 11.15 6.43 -13.56
N THR A 144 12.18 6.74 -12.79
CA THR A 144 13.59 6.51 -13.16
C THR A 144 14.24 5.34 -12.41
N GLU A 145 13.51 4.76 -11.47
CA GLU A 145 13.97 3.72 -10.57
C GLU A 145 12.90 2.63 -10.45
N LYS A 146 13.33 1.47 -9.94
CA LYS A 146 12.45 0.36 -9.65
C LYS A 146 11.40 0.78 -8.62
N LEU A 147 10.15 0.37 -8.85
CA LEU A 147 9.04 0.53 -7.91
C LEU A 147 8.77 -0.79 -7.21
N PHE A 148 8.27 -0.72 -5.99
CA PHE A 148 7.79 -1.87 -5.24
C PHE A 148 6.34 -1.66 -4.82
N PRO A 149 5.48 -2.68 -4.87
CA PRO A 149 4.19 -2.63 -4.20
C PRO A 149 4.36 -2.28 -2.73
N TYR A 150 3.51 -1.40 -2.22
CA TYR A 150 3.57 -0.86 -0.87
C TYR A 150 2.28 -1.21 -0.12
N PHE A 151 2.45 -1.70 1.12
CA PHE A 151 1.35 -2.09 1.99
C PHE A 151 1.57 -1.59 3.40
N SER A 152 0.52 -1.03 4.00
CA SER A 152 0.45 -0.73 5.43
C SER A 152 -0.93 -1.13 5.94
N PRO A 153 -1.06 -2.15 6.80
CA PRO A 153 -2.34 -2.47 7.44
C PRO A 153 -2.76 -1.44 8.49
N CYS A 154 -1.91 -0.43 8.73
CA CYS A 154 -2.00 0.56 9.81
C CYS A 154 -2.11 -0.09 11.20
N THR A 155 -2.14 0.73 12.23
CA THR A 155 -2.22 0.23 13.61
C THR A 155 -3.62 -0.32 13.89
N ASN A 156 -3.70 -1.20 14.88
CA ASN A 156 -4.97 -1.70 15.39
C ASN A 156 -5.40 -0.93 16.64
N GLU A 157 -5.29 0.40 16.65
CA GLU A 157 -5.71 1.17 17.82
C GLU A 157 -7.21 0.99 18.06
N GLY A 158 -7.61 0.71 19.30
CA GLY A 158 -9.01 0.44 19.66
C GLY A 158 -9.58 -0.92 19.22
N GLY A 159 -8.80 -1.77 18.52
CA GLY A 159 -9.19 -3.14 18.19
C GLY A 159 -10.06 -3.31 16.94
N THR A 160 -10.40 -2.23 16.24
CA THR A 160 -11.33 -2.23 15.10
C THR A 160 -10.66 -2.47 13.74
N ASN A 161 -9.32 -2.60 13.69
CA ASN A 161 -8.54 -2.67 12.46
C ASN A 161 -7.62 -3.91 12.38
N SER A 162 -7.97 -4.98 13.11
CA SER A 162 -7.14 -6.18 13.29
C SER A 162 -7.02 -7.09 12.06
N ALA A 163 -7.96 -6.97 11.11
CA ALA A 163 -7.98 -7.76 9.89
C ALA A 163 -6.73 -7.50 9.02
N PRO A 164 -6.22 -8.55 8.33
CA PRO A 164 -5.09 -8.40 7.43
C PRO A 164 -5.46 -7.67 6.14
N LEU A 165 -4.44 -7.14 5.47
CA LEU A 165 -4.48 -6.92 4.03
C LEU A 165 -4.11 -8.23 3.33
N ILE A 166 -4.83 -8.60 2.27
CA ILE A 166 -4.62 -9.88 1.56
C ILE A 166 -4.45 -9.59 0.06
N ILE A 167 -3.32 -9.98 -0.51
CA ILE A 167 -3.10 -9.93 -1.97
C ILE A 167 -3.90 -11.07 -2.62
N CYS A 168 -4.83 -10.71 -3.51
CA CYS A 168 -5.67 -11.69 -4.20
C CYS A 168 -5.07 -12.14 -5.54
N PRO A 169 -5.31 -13.40 -5.97
CA PRO A 169 -5.14 -13.78 -7.36
C PRO A 169 -6.07 -12.95 -8.25
N VAL A 170 -5.53 -12.42 -9.34
CA VAL A 170 -6.33 -11.71 -10.35
C VAL A 170 -6.94 -12.75 -11.29
N SER A 171 -8.24 -12.98 -11.15
CA SER A 171 -9.00 -13.84 -12.04
C SER A 171 -9.05 -13.21 -13.43
N HIS A 172 -8.39 -13.81 -14.41
CA HIS A 172 -8.58 -13.43 -15.81
C HIS A 172 -9.90 -14.06 -16.28
N THR A 173 -11.01 -13.32 -16.20
CA THR A 173 -12.18 -13.66 -17.01
C THR A 173 -11.89 -13.23 -18.43
N GLY A 174 -11.37 -14.16 -19.23
CA GLY A 174 -11.29 -14.03 -20.69
C GLY A 174 -12.66 -14.12 -21.35
#